data_AF-A0A0D0CTZ0-F1
#
_entry.id   AF-A0A0D0CTZ0-F1
#
_cell.length_a   1.000
_cell.length_b   1.000
_cell.length_c   1.000
_cell.angle_alpha   90.00
_cell.angle_beta   90.00
_cell.angle_gamma   90.00
#
_symmetry.space_group_name_H-M   'P 1'
#
loop_
_entity.id
_entity.type
_entity.pdbx_description
1 polymer ?
#
loop_
_entity_poly.entity_id
_entity_poly.type
_entity_poly.pdbx_seq_one_letter_code
_entity_poly.pdbx_strand_id
1 'polypeptide(L)'
;MVASAFGALAIFFVAASSTNAQSSPGVTVPPGAVYVNPLEYNVVGADYTQWRNSSLVGGFNPANTTPPFIQIFDTSFLEATGPSATIRLIASNPGFAFAHEAPIYVPDLNVLFFSSSNSGPLGYSGWYNSSVVGMINMTEVDMALASTTSDVNVQVQTLNLSDTVQMVNGGTGPYKGNLLFVTAGRALLPPSVMVVNPNPPHNVTVLLDNFYGRQFNSLNDVKVLPGTDIMFFTDPSYGWLVGYRPEPMLPSQVYRFDPSTGQVRVVADQFVHPNGIAFTHDGRTVFVSDSGISSATAGVNQTLPATIYQFDVDPATQSFKNRRVFAYVDSGFPDGIQLDTMGNVYSGCGEGTHVWNSNGTLIGKFFLNSTSAQMIFTKSGLAILASETIYLVNIQAQGTNLITY
;
A
#
# COMPACT_ATOMS: atom_id res chain seq x y z
N MET A 1 21.30 -11.86 23.31
CA MET A 1 20.53 -11.21 24.40
C MET A 1 20.67 -9.70 24.24
N VAL A 2 19.88 -9.10 23.34
CA VAL A 2 19.51 -7.67 23.33
C VAL A 2 18.14 -7.65 22.64
N ALA A 3 17.10 -7.26 23.37
CA ALA A 3 15.71 -7.27 22.93
C ALA A 3 15.40 -6.00 22.13
N SER A 4 14.81 -6.12 20.95
CA SER A 4 14.21 -5.00 20.22
C SER A 4 12.79 -4.79 20.73
N ALA A 5 12.65 -3.90 21.71
CA ALA A 5 11.37 -3.44 22.22
C ALA A 5 10.86 -2.28 21.36
N PHE A 6 9.79 -2.48 20.59
CA PHE A 6 8.87 -1.39 20.30
C PHE A 6 8.01 -1.18 21.56
N GLY A 7 8.59 -0.50 22.53
CA GLY A 7 7.87 -0.03 23.71
C GLY A 7 6.96 1.12 23.30
N ALA A 8 5.65 0.96 23.53
CA ALA A 8 4.70 2.05 23.45
C ALA A 8 5.12 3.17 24.41
N LEU A 9 5.67 4.26 23.87
CA LEU A 9 5.91 5.47 24.66
C LEU A 9 4.59 6.24 24.74
N ALA A 10 3.92 6.16 25.89
CA ALA A 10 2.85 7.09 26.23
C ALA A 10 3.46 8.47 26.45
N ILE A 11 3.36 9.34 25.44
CA ILE A 11 3.76 10.74 25.55
C ILE A 11 2.52 11.55 25.95
N PHE A 12 2.57 12.17 27.12
CA PHE A 12 1.58 13.14 27.57
C PHE A 12 1.61 14.36 26.65
N PHE A 13 0.55 14.61 25.90
CA PHE A 13 0.34 15.87 25.21
C PHE A 13 -0.04 16.95 26.22
N VAL A 14 0.75 18.03 26.27
CA VAL A 14 0.28 19.29 26.85
C VAL A 14 -0.75 19.84 25.88
N ALA A 15 -2.00 19.92 26.34
CA ALA A 15 -3.10 20.48 25.57
C ALA A 15 -2.80 21.94 25.24
N ALA A 16 -2.46 22.22 23.97
CA ALA A 16 -2.60 23.54 23.42
C ALA A 16 -4.10 23.84 23.29
N SER A 17 -4.50 25.00 23.80
CA SER A 17 -5.88 25.47 23.89
C SER A 17 -6.63 25.36 22.55
N SER A 18 -7.83 24.80 22.64
CA SER A 18 -8.80 24.61 21.57
C SER A 18 -9.08 25.87 20.77
N THR A 19 -8.73 25.86 19.48
CA THR A 19 -9.48 26.60 18.46
C THR A 19 -10.38 25.60 17.77
N ASN A 20 -11.68 25.86 17.78
CA ASN A 20 -12.70 25.07 17.09
C ASN A 20 -12.23 24.67 15.69
N ALA A 21 -12.56 23.45 15.27
CA ALA A 21 -12.51 23.03 13.87
C ALA A 21 -13.33 24.02 13.03
N GLN A 22 -12.68 25.08 12.55
CA GLN A 22 -13.30 26.04 11.67
C GLN A 22 -13.31 25.38 10.30
N SER A 23 -14.50 24.96 9.86
CA SER A 23 -14.79 24.91 8.44
C SER A 23 -14.34 26.24 7.84
N SER A 24 -13.43 26.20 6.87
CA SER A 24 -13.12 27.40 6.09
C SER A 24 -14.46 27.92 5.53
N PRO A 25 -14.77 29.23 5.65
CA PRO A 25 -16.08 29.76 5.28
C PRO A 25 -16.46 29.36 3.85
N GLY A 26 -17.44 28.47 3.70
CA GLY A 26 -17.99 28.07 2.39
C GLY A 26 -17.59 26.69 1.87
N VAL A 27 -16.75 25.90 2.57
CA VAL A 27 -16.45 24.51 2.17
C VAL A 27 -17.31 23.52 2.97
N THR A 28 -18.19 22.80 2.29
CA THR A 28 -18.96 21.70 2.87
C THR A 28 -18.20 20.40 2.67
N VAL A 29 -17.88 19.70 3.77
CA VAL A 29 -17.18 18.41 3.75
C VAL A 29 -18.08 17.28 4.30
N PRO A 30 -17.80 16.01 3.97
CA PRO A 30 -18.57 14.87 4.48
C PRO A 30 -18.52 14.76 6.01
N PRO A 31 -19.51 14.11 6.65
CA PRO A 31 -19.45 13.80 8.08
C PRO A 31 -18.17 13.01 8.43
N GLY A 32 -17.40 13.48 9.41
CA GLY A 32 -16.12 12.85 9.78
C GLY A 32 -14.94 13.24 8.88
N ALA A 33 -15.10 14.25 8.02
CA ALA A 33 -14.01 14.91 7.32
C ALA A 33 -13.70 16.28 7.92
N VAL A 34 -12.46 16.73 7.75
CA VAL A 34 -12.03 18.09 8.10
C VAL A 34 -11.30 18.71 6.91
N TYR A 35 -11.62 19.95 6.62
CA TYR A 35 -10.84 20.75 5.67
C TYR A 35 -9.62 21.33 6.40
N VAL A 36 -8.44 21.10 5.85
CA VAL A 36 -7.17 21.59 6.38
C VAL A 36 -6.59 22.55 5.36
N ASN A 37 -6.71 23.84 5.62
CA ASN A 37 -6.30 24.89 4.69
C ASN A 37 -4.76 25.00 4.63
N PRO A 38 -4.11 24.79 3.47
CA PRO A 38 -2.66 24.94 3.34
C PRO A 38 -2.11 26.29 3.75
N LEU A 39 -2.90 27.36 3.65
CA LEU A 39 -2.50 28.71 4.07
C LEU A 39 -2.34 28.87 5.59
N GLU A 40 -2.86 27.93 6.38
CA GLU A 40 -2.77 27.98 7.85
C GLU A 40 -1.46 27.36 8.37
N TYR A 41 -0.79 26.52 7.58
CA TYR A 41 0.41 25.80 8.00
C TYR A 41 1.61 25.97 7.06
N ASN A 42 1.46 26.67 5.93
CA ASN A 42 2.59 26.97 5.03
C ASN A 42 3.64 27.90 5.65
N VAL A 43 3.26 28.67 6.68
CA VAL A 43 4.14 29.57 7.43
C VAL A 43 4.03 29.24 8.92
N VAL A 44 5.09 28.64 9.49
CA VAL A 44 5.19 28.35 10.93
C VAL A 44 5.30 29.65 11.76
N GLY A 45 5.88 30.70 11.18
CA GLY A 45 5.99 32.02 11.83
C GLY A 45 7.02 32.08 12.95
N ALA A 46 6.88 33.06 13.84
CA ALA A 46 7.85 33.34 14.90
C ALA A 46 7.82 32.32 16.05
N ASP A 47 6.81 31.44 16.10
CA ASP A 47 6.74 30.34 17.06
C ASP A 47 7.40 29.07 16.47
N TYR A 48 8.72 29.16 16.28
CA TYR A 48 9.57 28.09 15.73
C TYR A 48 9.68 26.86 16.66
N THR A 49 8.88 26.76 17.71
CA THR A 49 8.90 25.62 18.65
C THR A 49 8.13 24.40 18.14
N GLN A 50 7.36 24.56 17.05
CA GLN A 50 6.45 23.53 16.51
C GLN A 50 6.96 22.81 15.25
N TRP A 51 8.27 22.65 15.08
CA TRP A 51 8.80 21.88 13.95
C TRP A 51 8.52 20.38 14.09
N ARG A 52 7.98 19.78 13.02
CA ARG A 52 7.98 18.33 12.85
C ARG A 52 9.40 17.88 12.50
N ASN A 53 10.16 17.44 13.50
CA ASN A 53 11.54 16.96 13.33
C ASN A 53 11.63 15.52 12.78
N SER A 54 10.48 14.87 12.57
CA SER A 54 10.38 13.54 12.00
C SER A 54 9.16 13.43 11.10
N SER A 55 9.34 12.92 9.89
CA SER A 55 8.23 12.45 9.05
C SER A 55 7.70 11.09 9.49
N LEU A 56 8.41 10.35 10.35
CA LEU A 56 8.01 9.00 10.77
C LEU A 56 7.25 8.96 12.10
N VAL A 57 7.27 10.04 12.87
CA VAL A 57 6.72 10.09 14.23
C VAL A 57 5.74 11.25 14.33
N GLY A 58 4.53 10.96 14.80
CA GLY A 58 3.50 11.99 15.01
C GLY A 58 2.94 12.47 13.68
N GLY A 59 1.77 11.95 13.33
CA GLY A 59 1.15 12.27 12.06
C GLY A 59 0.81 13.75 11.87
N PHE A 60 0.56 14.17 10.63
CA PHE A 60 0.14 15.54 10.30
C PHE A 60 -1.34 15.76 10.59
N ASN A 61 -1.67 16.08 11.84
CA ASN A 61 -3.04 16.36 12.30
C ASN A 61 -3.18 17.75 12.93
N PRO A 62 -3.06 18.84 12.15
CA PRO A 62 -3.16 20.21 12.68
C PRO A 62 -4.56 20.55 13.24
N ALA A 63 -5.61 19.84 12.80
CA ALA A 63 -6.96 20.00 13.30
C ALA A 63 -7.22 19.28 14.64
N ASN A 64 -6.23 18.54 15.17
CA ASN A 64 -6.33 17.74 16.39
C ASN A 64 -7.60 16.87 16.44
N THR A 65 -7.96 16.28 15.30
CA THR A 65 -9.18 15.48 15.14
C THR A 65 -8.91 14.03 15.53
N THR A 66 -9.85 13.38 16.20
CA THR A 66 -9.71 11.97 16.62
C THR A 66 -9.75 11.04 15.40
N PRO A 67 -8.73 10.18 15.19
CA PRO A 67 -8.72 9.15 14.15
C PRO A 67 -9.75 8.03 14.38
N PRO A 68 -10.26 7.39 13.31
CA PRO A 68 -10.00 7.69 11.90
C PRO A 68 -10.86 8.85 11.37
N PHE A 69 -10.34 9.63 10.43
CA PHE A 69 -11.08 10.72 9.77
C PHE A 69 -10.51 11.04 8.38
N ILE A 70 -11.23 11.83 7.59
CA ILE A 70 -10.79 12.25 6.25
C ILE A 70 -10.21 13.66 6.32
N GLN A 71 -8.98 13.85 5.85
CA GLN A 71 -8.37 15.18 5.68
C GLN A 71 -8.55 15.65 4.24
N ILE A 72 -9.13 16.83 4.06
CA ILE A 72 -9.29 17.49 2.76
C ILE A 72 -8.31 18.66 2.70
N PHE A 73 -7.30 18.61 1.82
CA PHE A 73 -6.38 19.72 1.58
C PHE A 73 -6.80 20.56 0.37
N ASP A 74 -7.40 19.91 -0.63
CA ASP A 74 -7.95 20.54 -1.84
C ASP A 74 -9.41 20.10 -2.04
N THR A 75 -10.28 21.04 -2.38
CA THR A 75 -11.71 20.75 -2.62
C THR A 75 -11.94 19.79 -3.79
N SER A 76 -10.99 19.62 -4.71
CA SER A 76 -11.09 18.61 -5.77
C SER A 76 -11.21 17.19 -5.22
N PHE A 77 -10.72 16.93 -4.00
CA PHE A 77 -10.86 15.62 -3.37
C PHE A 77 -12.32 15.27 -3.05
N LEU A 78 -13.21 16.26 -2.96
CA LEU A 78 -14.64 16.05 -2.71
C LEU A 78 -15.35 15.31 -3.85
N GLU A 79 -14.82 15.35 -5.08
CA GLU A 79 -15.31 14.52 -6.19
C GLU A 79 -15.03 13.03 -5.93
N ALA A 80 -13.84 12.72 -5.41
CA ALA A 80 -13.46 11.35 -5.10
C ALA A 80 -14.17 10.81 -3.85
N THR A 81 -14.33 11.63 -2.80
CA THR A 81 -15.00 11.20 -1.57
C THR A 81 -16.52 11.14 -1.75
N GLY A 82 -17.11 12.15 -2.38
CA GLY A 82 -18.55 12.39 -2.33
C GLY A 82 -19.05 12.86 -0.96
N PRO A 83 -20.34 13.22 -0.83
CA PRO A 83 -20.88 13.90 0.36
C PRO A 83 -21.13 12.97 1.57
N SER A 84 -21.09 11.65 1.37
CA SER A 84 -21.42 10.65 2.39
C SER A 84 -20.25 9.74 2.73
N ALA A 85 -19.03 10.23 2.49
CA ALA A 85 -17.83 9.45 2.73
C ALA A 85 -17.65 9.15 4.21
N THR A 86 -17.28 7.90 4.52
CA THR A 86 -17.02 7.43 5.89
C THR A 86 -15.85 6.45 5.88
N ILE A 87 -15.13 6.37 7.00
CA ILE A 87 -14.14 5.33 7.26
C ILE A 87 -14.70 4.45 8.38
N ARG A 88 -14.80 3.14 8.15
CA ARG A 88 -15.25 2.18 9.16
C ARG A 88 -14.30 1.00 9.25
N LEU A 89 -14.01 0.57 10.47
CA LEU A 89 -13.29 -0.69 10.69
C LEU A 89 -14.21 -1.84 10.29
N ILE A 90 -13.68 -2.78 9.50
CA ILE A 90 -14.44 -3.96 9.03
C ILE A 90 -13.86 -5.28 9.56
N ALA A 91 -12.58 -5.31 9.91
CA ALA A 91 -11.94 -6.48 10.51
C ALA A 91 -10.81 -6.04 11.45
N SER A 92 -10.63 -6.76 12.56
CA SER A 92 -9.54 -6.55 13.52
C SER A 92 -9.07 -7.87 14.11
N ASN A 93 -7.77 -7.99 14.33
CA ASN A 93 -7.16 -9.10 15.05
C ASN A 93 -5.97 -8.59 15.89
N PRO A 94 -6.25 -8.03 17.08
CA PRO A 94 -5.20 -7.55 17.97
C PRO A 94 -4.22 -8.67 18.33
N GLY A 95 -2.92 -8.38 18.23
CA GLY A 95 -1.81 -9.31 18.41
C GLY A 95 -1.31 -9.93 17.10
N PHE A 96 -2.00 -9.79 15.97
CA PHE A 96 -1.58 -10.37 14.70
C PHE A 96 -1.73 -9.37 13.54
N ALA A 97 -0.62 -9.04 12.89
CA ALA A 97 -0.59 -8.18 11.70
C ALA A 97 -1.07 -8.94 10.45
N PHE A 98 -2.34 -9.36 10.48
CA PHE A 98 -2.96 -10.24 9.50
C PHE A 98 -3.24 -9.56 8.14
N ALA A 99 -3.30 -8.23 8.12
CA ALA A 99 -3.67 -7.43 6.97
C ALA A 99 -2.59 -6.37 6.69
N HIS A 100 -1.56 -6.78 5.96
CA HIS A 100 -0.41 -5.93 5.67
C HIS A 100 -0.30 -5.62 4.18
N GLU A 101 -0.41 -6.63 3.34
CA GLU A 101 0.15 -6.59 1.98
C GLU A 101 -0.72 -7.35 0.96
N ALA A 102 -0.34 -7.28 -0.33
CA ALA A 102 -0.96 -8.01 -1.44
C ALA A 102 -2.51 -7.98 -1.54
N PRO A 103 -3.20 -6.84 -1.33
CA PRO A 103 -4.65 -6.86 -1.47
C PRO A 103 -5.07 -7.16 -2.92
N ILE A 104 -5.95 -8.14 -3.11
CA ILE A 104 -6.56 -8.46 -4.40
C ILE A 104 -8.06 -8.60 -4.19
N TYR A 105 -8.86 -7.77 -4.86
CA TYR A 105 -10.30 -7.90 -4.89
C TYR A 105 -10.72 -8.70 -6.13
N VAL A 106 -11.51 -9.76 -5.94
CA VAL A 106 -12.05 -10.59 -7.02
C VAL A 106 -13.55 -10.29 -7.18
N PRO A 107 -13.96 -9.48 -8.18
CA PRO A 107 -15.33 -8.98 -8.29
C PRO A 107 -16.38 -10.08 -8.45
N ASP A 108 -16.05 -11.17 -9.14
CA ASP A 108 -16.97 -12.28 -9.41
C ASP A 108 -17.29 -13.09 -8.15
N LEU A 109 -16.34 -13.16 -7.22
CA LEU A 109 -16.51 -13.81 -5.92
C LEU A 109 -17.02 -12.84 -4.85
N ASN A 110 -16.88 -11.53 -5.08
CA ASN A 110 -17.00 -10.48 -4.06
C ASN A 110 -16.12 -10.78 -2.82
N VAL A 111 -14.86 -11.15 -3.05
CA VAL A 111 -13.90 -11.51 -2.00
C VAL A 111 -12.67 -10.62 -2.09
N LEU A 112 -12.20 -10.15 -0.93
CA LEU A 112 -10.94 -9.45 -0.76
C LEU A 112 -9.90 -10.43 -0.19
N PHE A 113 -8.82 -10.69 -0.92
CA PHE A 113 -7.65 -11.43 -0.46
C PHE A 113 -6.54 -10.46 -0.06
N PHE A 114 -5.65 -10.87 0.84
CA PHE A 114 -4.49 -10.10 1.30
C PHE A 114 -3.49 -11.01 2.04
N SER A 115 -2.29 -10.52 2.33
CA SER A 115 -1.30 -11.23 3.14
C SER A 115 -1.00 -10.53 4.47
N SER A 116 -0.62 -11.35 5.46
CA SER A 116 -0.09 -10.87 6.73
C SER A 116 1.32 -10.31 6.57
N SER A 117 1.81 -9.59 7.57
CA SER A 117 3.16 -9.04 7.52
C SER A 117 4.22 -10.13 7.41
N ASN A 118 5.23 -9.88 6.56
CA ASN A 118 6.41 -10.74 6.37
C ASN A 118 7.51 -10.49 7.42
N SER A 119 7.27 -9.61 8.40
CA SER A 119 8.27 -9.26 9.40
C SER A 119 7.65 -8.81 10.73
N GLY A 120 8.53 -8.55 11.70
CA GLY A 120 8.17 -7.98 12.99
C GLY A 120 7.49 -8.96 13.96
N PRO A 121 7.38 -8.60 15.25
CA PRO A 121 6.83 -9.50 16.28
C PRO A 121 5.39 -9.92 16.02
N LEU A 122 4.60 -9.06 15.36
CA LEU A 122 3.18 -9.30 15.08
C LEU A 122 2.96 -10.03 13.75
N GLY A 123 3.97 -10.18 12.90
CA GLY A 123 3.83 -10.93 11.63
C GLY A 123 3.86 -12.45 11.83
N TYR A 124 4.45 -12.93 12.93
CA TYR A 124 4.75 -14.34 13.21
C TYR A 124 5.45 -15.09 12.07
N SER A 125 6.11 -14.33 11.20
CA SER A 125 6.82 -14.77 10.02
C SER A 125 8.30 -14.38 10.15
N GLY A 126 9.17 -15.12 9.48
CA GLY A 126 10.59 -14.86 9.47
C GLY A 126 11.34 -16.00 8.80
N TRP A 127 12.58 -16.25 9.22
CA TRP A 127 13.39 -17.32 8.63
C TRP A 127 12.69 -18.70 8.63
N TYR A 128 11.97 -19.03 9.71
CA TYR A 128 11.41 -20.37 9.93
C TYR A 128 9.92 -20.50 9.59
N ASN A 129 9.17 -19.40 9.51
CA ASN A 129 7.73 -19.40 9.31
C ASN A 129 7.36 -18.45 8.17
N SER A 130 6.42 -18.84 7.30
CA SER A 130 5.88 -17.98 6.25
C SER A 130 4.82 -17.03 6.80
N SER A 131 4.56 -15.93 6.09
CA SER A 131 3.30 -15.21 6.20
C SER A 131 2.12 -16.07 5.74
N VAL A 132 0.91 -15.63 6.10
CA VAL A 132 -0.34 -16.26 5.72
C VAL A 132 -1.11 -15.37 4.74
N VAL A 133 -1.87 -16.01 3.86
CA VAL A 133 -2.83 -15.32 2.97
C VAL A 133 -4.21 -15.46 3.60
N GLY A 134 -4.87 -14.32 3.82
CA GLY A 134 -6.23 -14.24 4.34
C GLY A 134 -7.22 -13.81 3.26
N MET A 135 -8.50 -14.01 3.53
CA MET A 135 -9.59 -13.47 2.74
C MET A 135 -10.79 -13.03 3.60
N ILE A 136 -11.53 -12.06 3.08
CA ILE A 136 -12.82 -11.58 3.62
C ILE A 136 -13.87 -11.65 2.51
N ASN A 137 -15.03 -12.21 2.83
CA ASN A 137 -16.22 -12.14 1.99
C ASN A 137 -16.85 -10.75 2.09
N MET A 138 -16.75 -9.95 1.03
CA MET A 138 -17.28 -8.58 1.04
C MET A 138 -18.81 -8.56 1.10
N THR A 139 -19.49 -9.64 0.72
CA THR A 139 -20.95 -9.73 0.90
C THR A 139 -21.33 -9.73 2.38
N GLU A 140 -20.54 -10.37 3.24
CA GLU A 140 -20.74 -10.35 4.69
C GLU A 140 -20.43 -8.98 5.28
N VAL A 141 -19.39 -8.31 4.77
CA VAL A 141 -19.08 -6.92 5.11
C VAL A 141 -20.26 -6.01 4.77
N ASP A 142 -20.77 -6.09 3.54
CA ASP A 142 -21.88 -5.25 3.07
C ASP A 142 -23.13 -5.44 3.93
N MET A 143 -23.49 -6.70 4.25
CA MET A 143 -24.62 -7.01 5.13
C MET A 143 -24.42 -6.46 6.55
N ALA A 144 -23.23 -6.64 7.13
CA ALA A 144 -22.92 -6.15 8.46
C ALA A 144 -22.99 -4.61 8.51
N LEU A 145 -22.38 -3.94 7.54
CA LEU A 145 -22.34 -2.49 7.41
C LEU A 145 -23.69 -1.86 7.08
N ALA A 146 -24.62 -2.59 6.45
CA ALA A 146 -25.98 -2.13 6.23
C ALA A 146 -26.84 -2.19 7.52
N SER A 147 -26.45 -3.00 8.50
CA SER A 147 -27.18 -3.16 9.77
C SER A 147 -26.82 -2.13 10.85
N THR A 148 -25.75 -1.35 10.65
CA THR A 148 -25.25 -0.40 11.65
C THR A 148 -24.49 0.76 11.00
N THR A 149 -24.43 1.91 11.69
CA THR A 149 -23.55 3.02 11.33
C THR A 149 -22.17 2.93 11.98
N SER A 150 -21.98 1.99 12.92
CA SER A 150 -20.73 1.77 13.65
C SER A 150 -19.77 0.84 12.89
N ASP A 151 -18.57 0.67 13.44
CA ASP A 151 -17.62 -0.36 13.03
C ASP A 151 -18.19 -1.77 13.15
N VAL A 152 -17.66 -2.69 12.34
CA VAL A 152 -18.00 -4.12 12.35
C VAL A 152 -16.71 -4.93 12.38
N ASN A 153 -16.79 -6.20 12.80
CA ASN A 153 -15.65 -7.10 12.79
C ASN A 153 -16.04 -8.43 12.14
N VAL A 154 -15.90 -8.51 10.83
CA VAL A 154 -16.20 -9.74 10.08
C VAL A 154 -15.08 -10.77 10.23
N GLN A 155 -15.40 -12.03 9.99
CA GLN A 155 -14.43 -13.10 10.08
C GLN A 155 -13.44 -13.07 8.91
N VAL A 156 -12.16 -13.23 9.25
CA VAL A 156 -11.07 -13.43 8.29
C VAL A 156 -10.81 -14.91 8.16
N GLN A 157 -10.78 -15.41 6.93
CA GLN A 157 -10.47 -16.81 6.64
C GLN A 157 -9.04 -16.92 6.12
N THR A 158 -8.23 -17.79 6.73
CA THR A 158 -6.88 -18.07 6.25
C THR A 158 -6.91 -19.17 5.18
N LEU A 159 -6.21 -18.95 4.07
CA LEU A 159 -6.06 -19.95 3.03
C LEU A 159 -5.05 -21.01 3.45
N ASN A 160 -5.37 -22.27 3.20
CA ASN A 160 -4.43 -23.38 3.36
C ASN A 160 -3.61 -23.53 2.07
N LEU A 161 -2.47 -22.85 2.00
CA LEU A 161 -1.57 -22.85 0.85
C LEU A 161 -0.39 -23.80 1.06
N SER A 162 0.14 -24.35 -0.04
CA SER A 162 1.35 -25.17 0.04
C SER A 162 2.57 -24.35 0.44
N ASP A 163 3.61 -25.02 0.96
CA ASP A 163 4.89 -24.38 1.29
C ASP A 163 5.67 -23.89 0.04
N THR A 164 5.08 -24.00 -1.16
CA THR A 164 5.56 -23.29 -2.35
C THR A 164 5.25 -21.79 -2.28
N VAL A 165 4.15 -21.41 -1.63
CA VAL A 165 3.70 -20.01 -1.51
C VAL A 165 4.28 -19.42 -0.23
N GLN A 166 5.47 -18.83 -0.34
CA GLN A 166 6.25 -18.36 0.81
C GLN A 166 6.25 -16.85 0.88
N MET A 167 6.03 -16.23 2.04
CA MET A 167 6.23 -14.78 2.22
C MET A 167 5.56 -13.94 1.13
N VAL A 168 4.25 -14.17 0.89
CA VAL A 168 3.49 -13.37 -0.07
C VAL A 168 3.57 -11.91 0.35
N ASN A 169 4.01 -11.05 -0.57
CA ASN A 169 4.16 -9.63 -0.30
C ASN A 169 3.32 -8.80 -1.28
N GLY A 170 3.51 -8.99 -2.58
CA GLY A 170 2.79 -8.23 -3.59
C GLY A 170 1.70 -9.04 -4.24
N GLY A 171 0.68 -8.36 -4.73
CA GLY A 171 -0.47 -9.01 -5.35
C GLY A 171 -1.18 -8.12 -6.36
N THR A 172 -1.61 -8.72 -7.46
CA THR A 172 -2.52 -8.09 -8.41
C THR A 172 -3.46 -9.13 -9.01
N GLY A 173 -4.58 -8.67 -9.55
CA GLY A 173 -5.49 -9.53 -10.28
C GLY A 173 -6.95 -9.12 -10.16
N PRO A 174 -7.86 -9.99 -10.59
CA PRO A 174 -7.58 -11.33 -11.12
C PRO A 174 -6.83 -11.34 -12.46
N TYR A 175 -5.73 -12.09 -12.56
CA TYR A 175 -5.02 -12.35 -13.82
C TYR A 175 -5.44 -13.72 -14.37
N LYS A 176 -6.14 -13.73 -15.51
CA LYS A 176 -6.73 -14.94 -16.10
C LYS A 176 -7.51 -15.81 -15.09
N GLY A 177 -8.31 -15.14 -14.25
CA GLY A 177 -9.11 -15.78 -13.20
C GLY A 177 -8.33 -16.23 -11.95
N ASN A 178 -7.02 -15.97 -11.87
CA ASN A 178 -6.18 -16.32 -10.73
C ASN A 178 -5.72 -15.08 -9.95
N LEU A 179 -5.32 -15.28 -8.70
CA LEU A 179 -4.55 -14.32 -7.93
C LEU A 179 -3.11 -14.35 -8.46
N LEU A 180 -2.54 -13.21 -8.88
CA LEU A 180 -1.12 -13.12 -9.24
C LEU A 180 -0.36 -12.55 -8.04
N PHE A 181 0.50 -13.37 -7.43
CA PHE A 181 1.32 -12.98 -6.30
C PHE A 181 2.79 -12.88 -6.68
N VAL A 182 3.49 -12.01 -5.97
CA VAL A 182 4.94 -12.10 -5.81
C VAL A 182 5.30 -12.41 -4.37
N THR A 183 6.30 -13.26 -4.20
CA THR A 183 6.81 -13.70 -2.92
C THR A 183 8.18 -13.11 -2.64
N ALA A 184 8.44 -12.74 -1.40
CA ALA A 184 9.74 -12.24 -0.96
C ALA A 184 10.80 -13.35 -0.81
N GLY A 185 10.40 -14.62 -0.95
CA GLY A 185 11.21 -15.78 -0.63
C GLY A 185 11.43 -15.95 0.88
N ARG A 186 12.01 -17.07 1.29
CA ARG A 186 12.27 -17.35 2.71
C ARG A 186 13.48 -18.26 2.88
N ALA A 187 14.44 -17.85 3.70
CA ALA A 187 15.72 -18.53 3.83
C ALA A 187 16.34 -18.78 2.44
N LEU A 188 16.58 -20.04 2.08
CA LEU A 188 17.12 -20.45 0.77
C LEU A 188 16.05 -20.62 -0.32
N LEU A 189 14.76 -20.62 0.05
CA LEU A 189 13.65 -20.70 -0.90
C LEU A 189 13.57 -19.38 -1.69
N PRO A 190 13.52 -19.44 -3.03
CA PRO A 190 13.62 -18.25 -3.85
C PRO A 190 12.34 -17.39 -3.78
N PRO A 191 12.47 -16.07 -3.97
CA PRO A 191 11.36 -15.20 -4.34
C PRO A 191 10.77 -15.66 -5.68
N SER A 192 9.48 -15.46 -5.91
CA SER A 192 8.81 -15.97 -7.11
C SER A 192 7.61 -15.15 -7.53
N VAL A 193 7.36 -15.11 -8.83
CA VAL A 193 6.08 -14.71 -9.43
C VAL A 193 5.24 -15.97 -9.61
N MET A 194 4.00 -15.97 -9.13
CA MET A 194 3.14 -17.16 -9.17
C MET A 194 1.66 -16.80 -9.30
N VAL A 195 0.89 -17.73 -9.85
CA VAL A 195 -0.57 -17.65 -9.85
C VAL A 195 -1.16 -18.66 -8.87
N VAL A 196 -2.21 -18.25 -8.17
CA VAL A 196 -2.96 -19.07 -7.21
C VAL A 196 -4.43 -19.02 -7.56
N ASN A 197 -5.09 -20.18 -7.65
CA ASN A 197 -6.53 -20.23 -7.87
C ASN A 197 -7.26 -19.64 -6.63
N PRO A 198 -8.15 -18.66 -6.81
CA PRO A 198 -8.89 -18.08 -5.69
C PRO A 198 -9.85 -19.08 -5.03
N ASN A 199 -10.22 -20.16 -5.72
CA ASN A 199 -11.09 -21.20 -5.22
C ASN A 199 -10.28 -22.40 -4.67
N PRO A 200 -10.79 -23.10 -3.64
CA PRO A 200 -10.24 -24.37 -3.19
C PRO A 200 -10.10 -25.37 -4.34
N PRO A 201 -9.01 -26.16 -4.40
CA PRO A 201 -7.99 -26.32 -3.37
C PRO A 201 -6.81 -25.32 -3.47
N HIS A 202 -6.98 -24.16 -4.10
CA HIS A 202 -5.95 -23.12 -4.24
C HIS A 202 -4.69 -23.58 -4.96
N ASN A 203 -4.85 -24.26 -6.11
CA ASN A 203 -3.74 -24.73 -6.93
C ASN A 203 -2.77 -23.58 -7.28
N VAL A 204 -1.47 -23.87 -7.17
CA VAL A 204 -0.38 -22.91 -7.33
C VAL A 204 0.42 -23.24 -8.59
N THR A 205 0.79 -22.23 -9.36
CA THR A 205 1.75 -22.36 -10.47
C THR A 205 2.80 -21.27 -10.36
N VAL A 206 4.06 -21.66 -10.18
CA VAL A 206 5.21 -20.74 -10.24
C VAL A 206 5.50 -20.39 -11.69
N LEU A 207 5.62 -19.10 -11.99
CA LEU A 207 5.89 -18.58 -13.33
C LEU A 207 7.35 -18.16 -13.52
N LEU A 208 7.98 -17.64 -12.47
CA LEU A 208 9.37 -17.17 -12.47
C LEU A 208 9.92 -17.16 -11.04
N ASP A 209 11.15 -17.63 -10.83
CA ASP A 209 11.80 -17.64 -9.49
C ASP A 209 13.27 -17.19 -9.50
N ASN A 210 13.81 -16.80 -10.66
CA ASN A 210 15.20 -16.40 -10.81
C ASN A 210 15.42 -15.42 -11.97
N PHE A 211 16.57 -14.74 -11.94
CA PHE A 211 17.11 -13.95 -13.02
C PHE A 211 18.36 -14.62 -13.60
N TYR A 212 18.19 -15.42 -14.65
CA TYR A 212 19.28 -16.18 -15.30
C TYR A 212 20.10 -17.04 -14.31
N GLY A 213 19.40 -17.74 -13.40
CA GLY A 213 19.99 -18.57 -12.35
C GLY A 213 20.44 -17.82 -11.09
N ARG A 214 20.31 -16.49 -11.06
CA ARG A 214 20.55 -15.67 -9.85
C ARG A 214 19.24 -15.47 -9.12
N GLN A 215 19.25 -15.57 -7.79
CA GLN A 215 18.05 -15.31 -7.01
C GLN A 215 17.73 -13.81 -7.01
N PHE A 216 16.44 -13.49 -7.11
CA PHE A 216 15.94 -12.17 -6.73
C PHE A 216 16.22 -11.88 -5.25
N ASN A 217 16.20 -10.60 -4.88
CA ASN A 217 16.44 -10.17 -3.50
C ASN A 217 15.25 -10.60 -2.61
N SER A 218 14.11 -9.95 -2.84
CA SER A 218 12.83 -10.17 -2.18
C SER A 218 11.75 -9.38 -2.92
N LEU A 219 11.06 -10.03 -3.86
CA LEU A 219 10.04 -9.37 -4.68
C LEU A 219 8.95 -8.73 -3.79
N ASN A 220 8.59 -7.49 -4.09
CA ASN A 220 7.76 -6.68 -3.21
C ASN A 220 6.37 -6.43 -3.78
N ASP A 221 6.22 -5.76 -4.92
CA ASP A 221 4.91 -5.53 -5.56
C ASP A 221 4.92 -5.88 -7.06
N VAL A 222 3.74 -6.11 -7.64
CA VAL A 222 3.56 -6.57 -9.03
C VAL A 222 2.32 -5.97 -9.70
N LYS A 223 2.44 -5.60 -10.98
CA LYS A 223 1.31 -5.25 -11.85
C LYS A 223 1.45 -5.87 -13.24
N VAL A 224 0.31 -6.10 -13.89
CA VAL A 224 0.25 -6.48 -15.30
C VAL A 224 0.04 -5.21 -16.11
N LEU A 225 0.80 -5.06 -17.20
CA LEU A 225 0.62 -3.96 -18.14
C LEU A 225 -0.76 -4.11 -18.82
N PRO A 226 -1.63 -3.07 -18.78
CA PRO A 226 -2.97 -3.14 -19.33
C PRO A 226 -3.01 -3.64 -20.78
N GLY A 227 -3.97 -4.53 -21.07
CA GLY A 227 -4.14 -5.11 -22.41
C GLY A 227 -3.10 -6.15 -22.82
N THR A 228 -2.25 -6.63 -21.88
CA THR A 228 -1.19 -7.62 -22.17
C THR A 228 -1.08 -8.66 -21.06
N ASP A 229 -0.18 -9.63 -21.26
CA ASP A 229 0.23 -10.61 -20.24
C ASP A 229 1.57 -10.26 -19.57
N ILE A 230 2.09 -9.06 -19.82
CA ILE A 230 3.44 -8.67 -19.40
C ILE A 230 3.38 -8.14 -17.96
N MET A 231 4.18 -8.75 -17.10
CA MET A 231 4.23 -8.47 -15.67
C MET A 231 5.41 -7.56 -15.34
N PHE A 232 5.20 -6.64 -14.42
CA PHE A 232 6.21 -5.73 -13.89
C PHE A 232 6.25 -5.86 -12.38
N PHE A 233 7.44 -5.99 -11.80
CA PHE A 233 7.60 -6.16 -10.37
C PHE A 233 8.85 -5.48 -9.82
N THR A 234 8.80 -5.14 -8.54
CA THR A 234 9.89 -4.50 -7.80
C THR A 234 10.68 -5.53 -7.00
N ASP A 235 12.01 -5.38 -6.96
CA ASP A 235 12.92 -6.30 -6.24
C ASP A 235 13.82 -5.59 -5.21
N PRO A 236 13.25 -5.01 -4.13
CA PRO A 236 14.01 -4.40 -3.05
C PRO A 236 14.69 -5.46 -2.16
N SER A 237 15.54 -5.01 -1.24
CA SER A 237 16.30 -5.85 -0.31
C SER A 237 15.64 -6.09 1.05
N TYR A 238 14.32 -5.90 1.20
CA TYR A 238 13.65 -5.96 2.51
C TYR A 238 13.87 -7.28 3.24
N GLY A 239 13.80 -8.42 2.53
CA GLY A 239 13.92 -9.72 3.18
C GLY A 239 15.26 -9.93 3.88
N TRP A 240 16.32 -9.31 3.35
CA TRP A 240 17.62 -9.27 4.01
C TRP A 240 17.63 -8.28 5.17
N LEU A 241 17.11 -7.06 4.96
CA LEU A 241 17.05 -6.00 5.98
C LEU A 241 16.26 -6.38 7.23
N VAL A 242 15.35 -7.36 7.14
CA VAL A 242 14.58 -7.90 8.27
C VAL A 242 14.97 -9.33 8.65
N GLY A 243 15.97 -9.91 7.97
CA GLY A 243 16.64 -11.14 8.40
C GLY A 243 15.97 -12.46 8.05
N TYR A 244 15.06 -12.51 7.05
CA TYR A 244 14.50 -13.78 6.55
C TYR A 244 15.05 -14.20 5.18
N ARG A 245 15.94 -13.42 4.55
CA ARG A 245 16.67 -13.75 3.31
C ARG A 245 18.18 -13.57 3.47
N PRO A 246 19.00 -14.26 2.65
CA PRO A 246 20.43 -14.00 2.55
C PRO A 246 20.73 -12.61 1.96
N GLU A 247 22.00 -12.22 1.96
CA GLU A 247 22.47 -10.96 1.38
C GLU A 247 22.04 -10.81 -0.10
N PRO A 248 21.53 -9.64 -0.51
CA PRO A 248 21.14 -9.34 -1.88
C PRO A 248 22.29 -9.56 -2.86
N MET A 249 22.00 -10.18 -4.00
CA MET A 249 22.96 -10.36 -5.08
C MET A 249 22.59 -9.60 -6.35
N LEU A 250 21.46 -8.89 -6.35
CA LEU A 250 20.99 -8.02 -7.43
C LEU A 250 20.79 -6.59 -6.93
N PRO A 251 20.94 -5.57 -7.78
CA PRO A 251 20.52 -4.21 -7.43
C PRO A 251 19.00 -4.13 -7.25
N SER A 252 18.55 -3.23 -6.38
CA SER A 252 17.14 -2.87 -6.20
C SER A 252 16.58 -2.19 -7.46
N GLN A 253 15.78 -2.92 -8.25
CA GLN A 253 15.35 -2.49 -9.59
C GLN A 253 13.91 -2.92 -9.90
N VAL A 254 13.37 -2.42 -11.01
CA VAL A 254 12.10 -2.86 -11.58
C VAL A 254 12.35 -3.77 -12.77
N TYR A 255 11.72 -4.94 -12.74
CA TYR A 255 11.84 -5.97 -13.76
C TYR A 255 10.54 -6.10 -14.53
N ARG A 256 10.67 -6.54 -15.78
CA ARG A 256 9.58 -6.91 -16.68
C ARG A 256 9.73 -8.38 -17.05
N PHE A 257 8.65 -9.13 -16.97
CA PHE A 257 8.58 -10.54 -17.30
C PHE A 257 7.43 -10.82 -18.28
N ASP A 258 7.72 -11.61 -19.31
CA ASP A 258 6.72 -12.09 -20.25
C ASP A 258 6.59 -13.61 -20.12
N PRO A 259 5.45 -14.10 -19.59
CA PRO A 259 5.25 -15.52 -19.37
C PRO A 259 5.13 -16.34 -20.67
N SER A 260 4.84 -15.71 -21.80
CA SER A 260 4.71 -16.42 -23.09
C SER A 260 6.07 -16.75 -23.71
N THR A 261 7.08 -15.93 -23.46
CA THR A 261 8.44 -16.08 -23.99
C THR A 261 9.47 -16.47 -22.94
N GLY A 262 9.13 -16.35 -21.65
CA GLY A 262 10.05 -16.51 -20.53
C GLY A 262 11.05 -15.36 -20.38
N GLN A 263 10.94 -14.30 -21.18
CA GLN A 263 11.90 -13.20 -21.15
C GLN A 263 11.71 -12.32 -19.93
N VAL A 264 12.78 -12.21 -19.13
CA VAL A 264 12.88 -11.31 -17.97
C VAL A 264 14.02 -10.32 -18.19
N ARG A 265 13.78 -9.03 -17.91
CA ARG A 265 14.81 -7.98 -17.97
C ARG A 265 14.47 -6.79 -17.08
N VAL A 266 15.47 -5.99 -16.76
CA VAL A 266 15.31 -4.72 -16.05
C VAL A 266 14.70 -3.67 -17.00
N VAL A 267 13.81 -2.83 -16.46
CA VAL A 267 13.16 -1.72 -17.18
C VAL A 267 13.36 -0.36 -16.52
N ALA A 268 13.72 -0.32 -15.23
CA ALA A 268 14.04 0.89 -14.49
C ALA A 268 15.01 0.59 -13.33
N ASP A 269 15.88 1.55 -13.03
CA ASP A 269 16.86 1.51 -11.95
C ASP A 269 16.94 2.86 -11.21
N GLN A 270 18.01 3.07 -10.43
CA GLN A 270 18.24 4.26 -9.59
C GLN A 270 17.23 4.44 -8.44
N PHE A 271 16.74 3.33 -7.91
CA PHE A 271 15.96 3.28 -6.67
C PHE A 271 16.85 2.90 -5.50
N VAL A 272 16.49 3.33 -4.29
CA VAL A 272 17.06 2.77 -3.05
C VAL A 272 16.28 1.50 -2.71
N HIS A 273 14.97 1.62 -2.48
CA HIS A 273 14.06 0.49 -2.24
C HIS A 273 12.77 0.69 -3.06
N PRO A 274 12.70 0.20 -4.32
CA PRO A 274 11.48 0.26 -5.11
C PRO A 274 10.42 -0.63 -4.45
N ASN A 275 9.20 -0.12 -4.33
CA ASN A 275 8.15 -0.73 -3.52
C ASN A 275 6.88 -0.92 -4.37
N GLY A 276 5.80 -0.19 -4.10
CA GLY A 276 4.57 -0.21 -4.88
C GLY A 276 4.73 0.21 -6.34
N ILE A 277 3.91 -0.39 -7.21
CA ILE A 277 3.86 -0.09 -8.65
C ILE A 277 2.41 -0.02 -9.15
N ALA A 278 2.11 0.94 -10.03
CA ALA A 278 0.80 1.06 -10.66
C ALA A 278 0.87 1.71 -12.05
N PHE A 279 0.00 1.27 -12.97
CA PHE A 279 -0.13 1.85 -14.31
C PHE A 279 -1.37 2.73 -14.42
N THR A 280 -1.33 3.73 -15.29
CA THR A 280 -2.54 4.33 -15.85
C THR A 280 -3.32 3.30 -16.67
N HIS A 281 -4.63 3.51 -16.84
CA HIS A 281 -5.49 2.59 -17.59
C HIS A 281 -5.00 2.31 -19.02
N ASP A 282 -4.44 3.32 -19.68
CA ASP A 282 -3.88 3.21 -21.03
C ASP A 282 -2.48 2.57 -21.10
N GLY A 283 -1.91 2.22 -19.94
CA GLY A 283 -0.59 1.61 -19.81
C GLY A 283 0.58 2.53 -20.20
N ARG A 284 0.35 3.82 -20.46
CA ARG A 284 1.38 4.74 -20.95
C ARG A 284 2.21 5.38 -19.86
N THR A 285 1.67 5.47 -18.65
CA THR A 285 2.37 6.00 -17.47
C THR A 285 2.41 4.94 -16.38
N VAL A 286 3.53 4.87 -15.69
CA VAL A 286 3.72 3.99 -14.53
C VAL A 286 4.28 4.79 -13.36
N PHE A 287 3.76 4.48 -12.17
CA PHE A 287 4.19 5.02 -10.90
C PHE A 287 4.93 3.95 -10.13
N VAL A 288 6.05 4.31 -9.50
CA VAL A 288 6.83 3.43 -8.63
C VAL A 288 7.23 4.21 -7.37
N SER A 289 6.87 3.69 -6.19
CA SER A 289 7.31 4.27 -4.93
C SER A 289 8.72 3.82 -4.58
N ASP A 290 9.46 4.71 -3.92
CA ASP A 290 10.76 4.45 -3.33
C ASP A 290 10.71 4.81 -1.85
N SER A 291 10.81 3.82 -0.99
CA SER A 291 10.81 3.96 0.47
C SER A 291 12.21 3.82 1.08
N GLY A 292 13.21 4.27 0.33
CA GLY A 292 14.62 4.36 0.74
C GLY A 292 14.89 5.00 2.10
N ILE A 293 14.00 5.86 2.59
CA ILE A 293 14.03 6.44 3.94
C ILE A 293 14.12 5.38 5.04
N SER A 294 13.58 4.18 4.81
CA SER A 294 13.61 3.05 5.74
C SER A 294 14.59 1.98 5.27
N SER A 295 15.51 1.58 6.17
CA SER A 295 16.33 0.37 6.03
C SER A 295 15.87 -0.73 7.00
N ALA A 296 14.58 -0.71 7.36
CA ALA A 296 13.95 -1.60 8.33
C ALA A 296 14.75 -1.69 9.65
N THR A 297 15.30 -2.85 10.01
CA THR A 297 16.02 -3.02 11.29
C THR A 297 17.34 -2.26 11.36
N ALA A 298 17.89 -1.83 10.21
CA ALA A 298 19.10 -1.01 10.14
C ALA A 298 18.84 0.49 10.40
N GLY A 299 17.58 0.88 10.61
CA GLY A 299 17.20 2.23 10.98
C GLY A 299 16.64 3.06 9.82
N VAL A 300 16.63 4.37 10.02
CA VAL A 300 15.96 5.35 9.17
C VAL A 300 16.94 6.45 8.79
N ASN A 301 16.85 6.92 7.54
CA ASN A 301 17.52 8.13 7.10
C ASN A 301 16.55 9.03 6.33
N GLN A 302 16.07 10.09 6.97
CA GLN A 302 15.10 11.04 6.40
C GLN A 302 15.61 11.82 5.17
N THR A 303 16.90 11.72 4.84
CA THR A 303 17.48 12.31 3.62
C THR A 303 17.38 11.39 2.39
N LEU A 304 16.96 10.13 2.58
CA LEU A 304 16.73 9.15 1.52
C LEU A 304 15.27 9.21 0.99
N PRO A 305 14.97 8.59 -0.16
CA PRO A 305 13.67 8.70 -0.80
C PRO A 305 12.49 8.27 0.09
N ALA A 306 11.45 9.09 0.07
CA ALA A 306 10.10 8.78 0.53
C ALA A 306 9.14 9.28 -0.56
N THR A 307 9.34 8.76 -1.77
CA THR A 307 8.98 9.46 -3.02
C THR A 307 8.29 8.51 -3.98
N ILE A 308 7.23 8.97 -4.62
CA ILE A 308 6.62 8.31 -5.78
C ILE A 308 7.24 8.96 -7.03
N TYR A 309 7.81 8.12 -7.89
CA TYR A 309 8.29 8.52 -9.21
C TYR A 309 7.29 8.08 -10.28
N GLN A 310 7.19 8.86 -11.35
CA GLN A 310 6.45 8.47 -12.54
C GLN A 310 7.37 8.37 -13.75
N PHE A 311 6.98 7.54 -14.71
CA PHE A 311 7.73 7.25 -15.94
C PHE A 311 6.77 7.11 -17.13
N ASP A 312 7.29 7.36 -18.32
CA ASP A 312 6.61 6.97 -19.56
C ASP A 312 6.95 5.51 -19.88
N VAL A 313 5.97 4.72 -20.28
CA VAL A 313 6.15 3.35 -20.73
C VAL A 313 6.35 3.37 -22.24
N ASP A 314 7.56 3.01 -22.68
CA ASP A 314 7.86 2.95 -24.11
C ASP A 314 7.02 1.88 -24.81
N PRO A 315 6.19 2.18 -25.82
CA PRO A 315 5.24 1.20 -26.37
C PRO A 315 5.93 0.07 -27.15
N ALA A 316 7.15 0.29 -27.65
CA ALA A 316 7.88 -0.71 -28.43
C ALA A 316 8.62 -1.73 -27.54
N THR A 317 9.29 -1.24 -26.50
CA THR A 317 10.14 -2.06 -25.63
C THR A 317 9.49 -2.35 -24.28
N GLN A 318 8.54 -1.53 -23.83
CA GLN A 318 8.01 -1.46 -22.46
C GLN A 318 9.07 -1.07 -21.40
N SER A 319 10.14 -0.38 -21.82
CA SER A 319 11.10 0.20 -20.87
C SER A 319 10.54 1.48 -20.25
N PHE A 320 10.91 1.77 -19.01
CA PHE A 320 10.47 3.00 -18.35
C PHE A 320 11.41 4.15 -18.72
N LYS A 321 10.86 5.27 -19.15
CA LYS A 321 11.57 6.45 -19.65
C LYS A 321 11.18 7.68 -18.84
N ASN A 322 11.99 8.74 -18.95
CA ASN A 322 11.67 10.07 -18.44
C ASN A 322 11.27 10.06 -16.95
N ARG A 323 12.11 9.43 -16.11
CA ARG A 323 11.94 9.42 -14.64
C ARG A 323 11.75 10.84 -14.15
N ARG A 324 10.66 11.06 -13.41
CA ARG A 324 10.35 12.35 -12.80
C ARG A 324 9.66 12.14 -11.46
N VAL A 325 9.88 13.06 -10.53
CA VAL A 325 9.16 13.07 -9.25
C VAL A 325 7.69 13.29 -9.56
N PHE A 326 6.84 12.46 -8.95
CA PHE A 326 5.40 12.69 -8.91
C PHE A 326 5.01 13.29 -7.57
N ALA A 327 5.35 12.64 -6.46
CA ALA A 327 5.02 13.11 -5.12
C ALA A 327 6.11 12.76 -4.09
N TYR A 328 6.30 13.63 -3.11
CA TYR A 328 7.06 13.36 -1.88
C TYR A 328 6.07 13.33 -0.71
N VAL A 329 6.10 12.28 0.10
CA VAL A 329 5.13 12.12 1.19
C VAL A 329 5.54 12.96 2.40
N ASP A 330 4.56 13.46 3.14
CA ASP A 330 4.83 14.26 4.35
C ASP A 330 4.89 13.43 5.63
N SER A 331 4.46 12.16 5.59
CA SER A 331 4.47 11.24 6.73
C SER A 331 4.77 9.80 6.29
N GLY A 332 5.75 9.17 6.94
CA GLY A 332 6.20 7.83 6.61
C GLY A 332 6.96 7.76 5.29
N PHE A 333 6.57 6.77 4.48
CA PHE A 333 7.02 6.55 3.11
C PHE A 333 5.86 6.00 2.30
N PRO A 334 5.83 6.23 0.97
CA PRO A 334 4.86 5.59 0.10
C PRO A 334 5.22 4.11 -0.05
N ASP A 335 4.26 3.24 0.23
CA ASP A 335 4.37 1.79 0.07
C ASP A 335 3.60 1.40 -1.22
N GLY A 336 2.55 0.60 -1.13
CA GLY A 336 1.69 0.23 -2.25
C GLY A 336 0.98 1.41 -2.92
N ILE A 337 0.67 1.26 -4.22
CA ILE A 337 0.04 2.31 -5.05
C ILE A 337 -1.23 1.77 -5.75
N GLN A 338 -2.29 2.58 -5.75
CA GLN A 338 -3.49 2.38 -6.57
C GLN A 338 -3.90 3.67 -7.27
N LEU A 339 -4.62 3.55 -8.39
CA LEU A 339 -5.17 4.69 -9.12
C LEU A 339 -6.70 4.58 -9.20
N ASP A 340 -7.38 5.72 -9.17
CA ASP A 340 -8.80 5.80 -9.51
C ASP A 340 -9.01 6.18 -10.98
N THR A 341 -10.27 6.14 -11.43
CA THR A 341 -10.70 6.54 -12.78
C THR A 341 -10.71 8.05 -13.03
N MET A 342 -10.51 8.86 -11.99
CA MET A 342 -10.39 10.32 -12.07
C MET A 342 -8.94 10.76 -12.28
N GLY A 343 -7.98 9.83 -12.22
CA GLY A 343 -6.55 10.10 -12.37
C GLY A 343 -5.85 10.46 -11.06
N ASN A 344 -6.49 10.22 -9.91
CA ASN A 344 -5.86 10.36 -8.60
C ASN A 344 -5.01 9.12 -8.29
N VAL A 345 -3.90 9.35 -7.61
CA VAL A 345 -2.93 8.33 -7.16
C VAL A 345 -3.03 8.21 -5.65
N TYR A 346 -3.19 6.99 -5.16
CA TYR A 346 -3.33 6.63 -3.76
C TYR A 346 -2.09 5.84 -3.33
N SER A 347 -1.56 6.12 -2.14
CA SER A 347 -0.50 5.28 -1.57
C SER A 347 -0.60 5.15 -0.06
N GLY A 348 -0.16 3.99 0.43
CA GLY A 348 -0.08 3.66 1.84
C GLY A 348 1.09 4.43 2.43
N CYS A 349 0.87 5.12 3.54
CA CYS A 349 1.83 6.02 4.16
C CYS A 349 1.84 5.83 5.68
N GLY A 350 2.67 6.61 6.39
CA GLY A 350 2.90 6.43 7.83
C GLY A 350 1.68 6.63 8.73
N GLU A 351 0.62 7.25 8.23
CA GLU A 351 -0.56 7.63 9.01
C GLU A 351 -1.90 7.31 8.36
N GLY A 352 -1.87 6.47 7.32
CA GLY A 352 -3.04 6.05 6.57
C GLY A 352 -2.76 6.06 5.08
N THR A 353 -3.77 6.42 4.28
CA THR A 353 -3.64 6.50 2.82
C THR A 353 -3.63 7.95 2.36
N HIS A 354 -2.62 8.33 1.60
CA HIS A 354 -2.50 9.67 1.00
C HIS A 354 -3.01 9.65 -0.44
N VAL A 355 -3.60 10.77 -0.88
CA VAL A 355 -4.21 10.90 -2.20
C VAL A 355 -3.67 12.14 -2.91
N TRP A 356 -3.09 11.94 -4.09
CA TRP A 356 -2.62 13.00 -4.96
C TRP A 356 -3.44 13.06 -6.23
N ASN A 357 -3.70 14.27 -6.74
CA ASN A 357 -4.26 14.41 -8.09
C ASN A 357 -3.22 14.05 -9.17
N SER A 358 -3.63 14.04 -10.43
CA SER A 358 -2.77 13.70 -11.58
C SER A 358 -1.54 14.59 -11.77
N ASN A 359 -1.49 15.76 -11.10
CA ASN A 359 -0.34 16.66 -11.11
C ASN A 359 0.64 16.41 -9.94
N GLY A 360 0.36 15.45 -9.05
CA GLY A 360 1.18 15.18 -7.87
C GLY A 360 0.90 16.11 -6.69
N THR A 361 -0.20 16.86 -6.72
CA THR A 361 -0.63 17.70 -5.58
C THR A 361 -1.37 16.84 -4.56
N LEU A 362 -0.99 16.89 -3.29
CA LEU A 362 -1.69 16.20 -2.21
C LEU A 362 -3.05 16.86 -2.00
N ILE A 363 -4.13 16.13 -2.30
CA ILE A 363 -5.50 16.65 -2.23
C ILE A 363 -6.24 16.18 -0.97
N GLY A 364 -5.82 15.06 -0.39
CA GLY A 364 -6.39 14.57 0.87
C GLY A 364 -5.74 13.32 1.42
N LYS A 365 -6.23 12.89 2.59
CA LYS A 365 -5.81 11.65 3.27
C LYS A 365 -6.99 10.95 3.92
N PHE A 366 -6.95 9.63 3.93
CA PHE A 366 -7.70 8.81 4.88
C PHE A 366 -6.80 8.58 6.08
N PHE A 367 -6.96 9.39 7.12
CA PHE A 367 -6.06 9.46 8.27
C PHE A 367 -6.48 8.45 9.34
N LEU A 368 -5.58 7.53 9.67
CA LEU A 368 -5.80 6.45 10.65
C LEU A 368 -4.93 6.62 11.91
N ASN A 369 -3.90 7.48 11.85
CA ASN A 369 -2.84 7.56 12.86
C ASN A 369 -2.11 6.21 13.08
N SER A 370 -2.08 5.40 12.04
CA SER A 370 -1.33 4.15 11.96
C SER A 370 -0.84 3.98 10.53
N THR A 371 0.29 3.29 10.35
CA THR A 371 0.81 2.99 9.03
C THR A 371 -0.17 2.12 8.26
N SER A 372 -0.44 2.51 7.01
CA SER A 372 -1.05 1.64 6.02
C SER A 372 0.00 1.27 4.99
N ALA A 373 0.17 -0.02 4.72
CA ALA A 373 1.07 -0.49 3.66
C ALA A 373 0.35 -0.53 2.32
N GLN A 374 -0.92 -0.95 2.29
CA GLN A 374 -1.63 -1.18 1.04
C GLN A 374 -3.11 -0.84 1.12
N MET A 375 -3.70 -0.62 -0.05
CA MET A 375 -5.14 -0.42 -0.24
C MET A 375 -5.61 -1.03 -1.57
N ILE A 376 -6.91 -1.29 -1.68
CA ILE A 376 -7.53 -1.68 -2.96
C ILE A 376 -8.97 -1.21 -3.06
N PHE A 377 -9.37 -0.86 -4.28
CA PHE A 377 -10.76 -0.57 -4.59
C PHE A 377 -11.57 -1.87 -4.69
N THR A 378 -12.77 -1.85 -4.10
CA THR A 378 -13.77 -2.89 -4.14
C THR A 378 -15.08 -2.31 -4.71
N LYS A 379 -16.11 -3.14 -4.92
CA LYS A 379 -17.45 -2.63 -5.26
C LYS A 379 -18.04 -1.70 -4.19
N SER A 380 -17.61 -1.86 -2.94
CA SER A 380 -18.17 -1.17 -1.77
C SER A 380 -17.32 0.01 -1.30
N GLY A 381 -16.26 0.37 -2.05
CA GLY A 381 -15.35 1.47 -1.73
C GLY A 381 -13.89 1.01 -1.59
N LEU A 382 -13.08 1.77 -0.88
CA LEU A 382 -11.64 1.54 -0.73
C LEU A 382 -11.33 0.76 0.55
N ALA A 383 -10.79 -0.45 0.44
CA ALA A 383 -10.29 -1.20 1.58
C ALA A 383 -8.85 -0.78 1.88
N ILE A 384 -8.55 -0.42 3.13
CA ILE A 384 -7.23 0.02 3.61
C ILE A 384 -6.71 -1.00 4.62
N LEU A 385 -5.51 -1.55 4.36
CA LEU A 385 -4.84 -2.51 5.21
C LEU A 385 -3.92 -1.76 6.18
N ALA A 386 -4.13 -1.97 7.48
CA ALA A 386 -3.44 -1.29 8.56
C ALA A 386 -2.97 -2.29 9.63
N SER A 387 -2.19 -3.28 9.19
CA SER A 387 -1.56 -4.35 9.98
C SER A 387 -2.56 -5.24 10.73
N GLU A 388 -2.99 -4.84 11.92
CA GLU A 388 -3.92 -5.60 12.77
C GLU A 388 -5.39 -5.24 12.52
N THR A 389 -5.65 -4.40 11.51
CA THR A 389 -6.98 -3.90 11.17
C THR A 389 -7.14 -3.72 9.66
N ILE A 390 -8.39 -3.82 9.19
CA ILE A 390 -8.80 -3.39 7.85
C ILE A 390 -9.94 -2.38 8.01
N TYR A 391 -9.81 -1.26 7.30
CA TYR A 391 -10.86 -0.25 7.19
C TYR A 391 -11.49 -0.30 5.80
N LEU A 392 -12.79 -0.02 5.70
CA LEU A 392 -13.46 0.25 4.44
C LEU A 392 -13.87 1.72 4.41
N VAL A 393 -13.46 2.42 3.35
CA VAL A 393 -13.88 3.78 3.07
C VAL A 393 -14.97 3.77 2.02
N ASN A 394 -16.17 4.23 2.39
CA ASN A 394 -17.23 4.49 1.43
C ASN A 394 -16.89 5.77 0.66
N ILE A 395 -16.65 5.68 -0.65
CA ILE A 395 -16.24 6.82 -1.50
C ILE A 395 -16.86 6.71 -2.90
N GLN A 396 -16.85 7.81 -3.67
CA GLN A 396 -17.32 7.84 -5.06
C GLN A 396 -16.27 7.38 -6.07
N ALA A 397 -14.99 7.61 -5.78
CA ALA A 397 -13.90 7.19 -6.65
C ALA A 397 -13.92 5.68 -6.87
N GLN A 398 -13.71 5.29 -8.12
CA GLN A 398 -13.65 3.89 -8.55
C GLN A 398 -12.22 3.58 -8.98
N GLY A 399 -11.74 2.38 -8.63
CA GLY A 399 -10.41 1.95 -9.02
C GLY A 399 -10.27 1.79 -10.54
N THR A 400 -9.09 2.10 -11.05
CA THR A 400 -8.74 1.80 -12.44
C THR A 400 -8.72 0.29 -12.66
N ASN A 401 -9.51 -0.19 -13.62
CA ASN A 401 -9.45 -1.58 -14.06
C ASN A 401 -8.29 -1.74 -15.06
N LEU A 402 -7.26 -2.51 -14.70
CA LEU A 402 -6.11 -2.82 -15.57
C LEU A 402 -6.35 -4.07 -16.42
N ILE A 403 -7.47 -4.78 -16.20
CA ILE A 403 -7.83 -6.02 -16.89
C ILE A 403 -8.77 -5.66 -18.05
N THR A 404 -8.19 -5.37 -19.21
CA THR A 404 -8.90 -5.29 -20.48
C THR A 404 -8.37 -6.41 -21.38
N TYR A 405 -9.04 -7.57 -21.38
CA TYR A 405 -8.76 -8.63 -22.37
C TYR A 405 -9.60 -8.41 -23.62
#